data_AF-A0A4R4XA10-F1
#
_entry.id   AF-A0A4R4XA10-F1
#
_cell.length_a   1.000
_cell.length_b   1.000
_cell.length_c   1.000
_cell.angle_alpha   90.00
_cell.angle_beta   90.00
_cell.angle_gamma   90.00
#
_symmetry.space_group_name_H-M   'P 1'
#
loop_
_entity.id
_entity.type
_entity.pdbx_description
1 polymer ?
#
loop_
_entity_poly.entity_id
_entity_poly.type
_entity_poly.pdbx_seq_one_letter_code
_entity_poly.pdbx_strand_id
1 'polypeptide(L)'
;MTIRVADELLMFLPAARRGPVSRVPSDGTSTLGHLVESLGVPLPEAGPMTLGGEPADPSTRPDPGAEVRVASVPRPQPVPLEPGQVAPRFVLDVHLGTLARRMRLLGLDTAYHNDMDDPALVVQANEERRVLLTQDRGLLRRRALWFGAYVRGSRPDDQLRDVLDRFAPVLRPWTRCTACNGELVPVDKQEIERDLEAGTRRSYDVYGRCADCGQVYWRGAHGGHLEKIVHEATRQVEAAGVAK
;
A
#
# COMPACT_ATOMS: atom_id res chain seq x y z
N MET A 1 -33.63 1.38 0.45
CA MET A 1 -32.71 2.41 -0.06
C MET A 1 -31.93 1.86 -1.24
N THR A 2 -31.29 2.72 -2.02
CA THR A 2 -30.44 2.30 -3.15
C THR A 2 -29.01 2.75 -2.90
N ILE A 3 -28.06 1.82 -2.98
CA ILE A 3 -26.62 2.12 -2.86
C ILE A 3 -25.97 1.86 -4.20
N ARG A 4 -25.33 2.89 -4.76
CA ARG A 4 -24.51 2.81 -5.95
C ARG A 4 -23.03 2.83 -5.57
N VAL A 5 -22.29 1.80 -5.95
CA VAL A 5 -20.85 1.70 -5.72
C VAL A 5 -20.10 1.95 -7.02
N ALA A 6 -18.93 2.59 -6.93
CA ALA A 6 -18.03 2.76 -8.07
C ALA A 6 -17.55 1.41 -8.62
N ASP A 7 -17.23 1.37 -9.92
CA ASP A 7 -16.86 0.13 -10.61
C ASP A 7 -15.61 -0.52 -10.01
N GLU A 8 -14.66 0.27 -9.51
CA GLU A 8 -13.44 -0.24 -8.87
C GLU A 8 -13.72 -0.98 -7.55
N LEU A 9 -14.88 -0.76 -6.93
CA LEU A 9 -15.29 -1.41 -5.69
C LEU A 9 -16.03 -2.72 -5.92
N LEU A 10 -16.47 -3.01 -7.15
CA LEU A 10 -17.24 -4.21 -7.49
C LEU A 10 -16.50 -5.51 -7.17
N MET A 11 -15.16 -5.48 -7.16
CA MET A 11 -14.35 -6.63 -6.79
C MET A 11 -14.54 -7.07 -5.32
N PHE A 12 -14.98 -6.16 -4.44
CA PHE A 12 -15.24 -6.46 -3.02
C PHE A 12 -16.62 -7.06 -2.79
N LEU A 13 -17.57 -6.84 -3.71
CA LEU A 13 -18.92 -7.37 -3.59
C LEU A 13 -18.92 -8.90 -3.81
N PRO A 14 -19.78 -9.65 -3.07
CA PRO A 14 -20.02 -11.06 -3.34
C PRO A 14 -20.44 -11.29 -4.79
N ALA A 15 -20.02 -12.40 -5.39
CA ALA A 15 -20.29 -12.69 -6.81
C ALA A 15 -21.79 -12.59 -7.18
N ALA A 16 -22.67 -13.08 -6.29
CA ALA A 16 -24.12 -13.06 -6.49
C ALA A 16 -24.75 -11.64 -6.50
N ARG A 17 -24.03 -10.63 -6.01
CA ARG A 17 -24.49 -9.24 -5.90
C ARG A 17 -23.57 -8.27 -6.64
N ARG A 18 -22.66 -8.77 -7.47
CA ARG A 18 -21.66 -7.95 -8.17
C ARG A 18 -22.35 -7.14 -9.27
N GLY A 19 -22.74 -5.93 -8.90
CA GLY A 19 -23.30 -4.93 -9.80
C GLY A 19 -23.21 -3.54 -9.18
N PRO A 20 -23.27 -2.48 -10.00
CA PRO A 20 -23.05 -1.10 -9.54
C PRO A 20 -24.17 -0.60 -8.63
N VAL A 21 -25.32 -1.28 -8.59
CA VAL A 21 -26.49 -0.85 -7.82
C VAL A 21 -26.97 -1.99 -6.93
N SER A 22 -27.04 -1.74 -5.63
CA SER A 22 -27.59 -2.65 -4.63
C SER A 22 -28.84 -2.04 -3.98
N ARG A 23 -29.92 -2.81 -3.91
CA ARG A 23 -31.11 -2.44 -3.11
C ARG A 23 -30.96 -3.04 -1.72
N VAL A 24 -30.95 -2.19 -0.70
CA VAL A 24 -30.76 -2.59 0.70
C VAL A 24 -31.99 -2.17 1.50
N PRO A 25 -32.56 -3.07 2.34
CA PRO A 25 -33.59 -2.69 3.29
C PRO A 25 -33.07 -1.58 4.21
N SER A 26 -33.90 -0.58 4.53
CA SER A 26 -33.56 0.35 5.61
C SER A 26 -34.04 -0.27 6.92
N ASP A 27 -33.14 -0.41 7.88
CA ASP A 27 -33.46 -0.81 9.26
C ASP A 27 -33.68 0.42 10.17
N GLY A 28 -33.43 1.63 9.67
CA GLY A 28 -33.49 2.89 10.42
C GLY A 28 -32.36 3.08 11.44
N THR A 29 -31.46 2.11 11.61
CA THR A 29 -30.45 2.08 12.68
C THR A 29 -29.02 1.84 12.19
N SER A 30 -28.83 1.41 10.95
CA SER A 30 -27.50 1.22 10.39
C SER A 30 -26.91 2.55 9.93
N THR A 31 -25.62 2.75 10.22
CA THR A 31 -24.87 3.86 9.62
C THR A 31 -24.49 3.52 8.18
N LEU A 32 -24.16 4.54 7.40
CA LEU A 32 -23.73 4.42 6.03
C LEU A 32 -22.52 3.47 5.90
N GLY A 33 -21.53 3.63 6.78
CA GLY A 33 -20.35 2.78 6.81
C GLY A 33 -20.71 1.31 7.08
N HIS A 34 -21.61 1.05 8.03
CA HIS A 34 -22.06 -0.31 8.31
C HIS A 34 -22.75 -0.96 7.10
N LEU A 35 -23.57 -0.20 6.38
CA LEU A 35 -24.25 -0.66 5.17
C LEU A 35 -23.25 -0.97 4.05
N VAL A 36 -22.24 -0.11 3.85
CA VAL A 36 -21.17 -0.30 2.86
C VAL A 36 -20.33 -1.54 3.17
N GLU A 37 -19.94 -1.74 4.43
CA GLU A 37 -19.21 -2.95 4.85
C GLU A 37 -20.05 -4.22 4.69
N SER A 38 -21.36 -4.13 4.96
CA SER A 38 -22.30 -5.23 4.78
C SER A 38 -22.50 -5.62 3.32
N LEU A 39 -22.29 -4.69 2.38
CA LEU A 39 -22.21 -5.00 0.94
C LEU A 39 -20.90 -5.73 0.56
N GLY A 40 -19.88 -5.64 1.42
CA GLY A 40 -18.60 -6.32 1.26
C GLY A 40 -17.41 -5.38 1.09
N VAL A 41 -17.64 -4.07 0.88
CA VAL A 41 -16.59 -3.06 0.66
C VAL A 41 -15.97 -2.65 2.00
N PRO A 42 -14.68 -2.92 2.24
CA PRO A 42 -14.00 -2.40 3.44
C PRO A 42 -13.99 -0.86 3.43
N LEU A 43 -14.24 -0.21 4.57
CA LEU A 43 -14.23 1.27 4.63
C LEU A 43 -12.91 1.93 4.19
N PRO A 44 -11.72 1.34 4.41
CA PRO A 44 -10.49 1.91 3.87
C PRO A 44 -10.41 1.96 2.34
N GLU A 45 -11.29 1.23 1.64
CA GLU A 45 -11.43 1.24 0.18
C GLU A 45 -12.55 2.15 -0.31
N ALA A 46 -13.48 2.53 0.57
CA ALA A 46 -14.55 3.45 0.24
C ALA A 46 -14.01 4.89 0.22
N GLY A 47 -14.17 5.56 -0.93
CA GLY A 47 -13.89 6.98 -1.09
C GLY A 47 -15.04 7.85 -0.60
N PRO A 48 -15.12 9.11 -1.08
CA PRO A 48 -16.21 10.02 -0.74
C PRO A 48 -17.59 9.38 -0.96
N MET A 49 -18.50 9.61 -0.03
CA MET A 49 -19.87 9.14 -0.11
C MET A 49 -20.83 10.31 -0.18
N THR A 50 -21.96 10.12 -0.87
CA THR A 50 -23.04 11.10 -0.91
C THR A 50 -24.39 10.50 -0.61
N LEU A 51 -25.26 11.29 0.02
CA LEU A 51 -26.66 11.01 0.32
C LEU A 51 -27.53 12.04 -0.39
N GLY A 52 -28.32 11.61 -1.37
CA GLY A 52 -29.14 12.53 -2.17
C GLY A 52 -28.33 13.59 -2.93
N GLY A 53 -27.04 13.33 -3.16
CA GLY A 53 -26.11 14.28 -3.82
C GLY A 53 -25.19 15.03 -2.85
N GLU A 54 -25.53 15.11 -1.56
CA GLU A 54 -24.74 15.83 -0.57
C GLU A 54 -23.66 14.95 0.09
N PRO A 55 -22.46 15.47 0.40
CA PRO A 55 -21.42 14.72 1.11
C PRO A 55 -21.91 14.11 2.43
N ALA A 56 -21.53 12.86 2.68
CA ALA A 56 -21.94 12.12 3.87
C ALA A 56 -20.77 11.36 4.51
N ASP A 57 -20.72 11.38 5.84
CA ASP A 57 -19.75 10.64 6.63
C ASP A 57 -20.19 9.17 6.83
N PRO A 58 -19.26 8.20 6.97
CA PRO A 58 -19.61 6.82 7.31
C PRO A 58 -20.49 6.66 8.56
N SER A 59 -20.46 7.60 9.51
CA SER A 59 -21.30 7.60 10.70
C SER A 59 -22.73 8.08 10.48
N THR A 60 -23.02 8.71 9.33
CA THR A 60 -24.37 9.21 8.99
C THR A 60 -25.37 8.07 8.83
N ARG A 61 -26.62 8.28 9.27
CA ARG A 61 -27.73 7.32 9.13
C ARG A 61 -28.61 7.75 7.95
N PRO A 62 -28.75 6.93 6.89
CA PRO A 62 -29.59 7.27 5.75
C PRO A 62 -31.08 7.07 6.05
N ASP A 63 -31.91 8.00 5.57
CA ASP A 63 -33.36 7.86 5.62
C ASP A 63 -33.88 6.70 4.75
N PRO A 64 -35.05 6.13 5.08
CA PRO A 64 -35.73 5.18 4.20
C PRO A 64 -35.90 5.76 2.79
N GLY A 65 -35.48 4.98 1.79
CA GLY A 65 -35.59 5.39 0.38
C GLY A 65 -34.43 6.23 -0.15
N ALA A 66 -33.46 6.61 0.69
CA ALA A 66 -32.30 7.41 0.27
C ALA A 66 -31.53 6.79 -0.91
N GLU A 67 -30.96 7.67 -1.73
CA GLU A 67 -29.98 7.33 -2.76
C GLU A 67 -28.57 7.62 -2.24
N VAL A 68 -27.78 6.54 -2.10
CA VAL A 68 -26.40 6.59 -1.67
C VAL A 68 -25.49 6.40 -2.87
N ARG A 69 -24.42 7.18 -2.96
CA ARG A 69 -23.28 6.90 -3.86
C ARG A 69 -22.01 6.71 -3.04
N VAL A 70 -21.23 5.69 -3.40
CA VAL A 70 -19.94 5.37 -2.78
C VAL A 70 -18.89 5.40 -3.88
N ALA A 71 -18.04 6.44 -3.87
CA ALA A 71 -16.90 6.51 -4.76
C ALA A 71 -15.79 5.53 -4.31
N SER A 72 -14.85 5.23 -5.19
CA SER A 72 -13.58 4.61 -4.83
C SER A 72 -12.62 5.66 -4.25
N VAL A 73 -11.62 5.23 -3.48
CA VAL A 73 -10.57 6.14 -3.00
C VAL A 73 -9.90 6.85 -4.19
N PRO A 74 -9.60 8.16 -4.07
CA PRO A 74 -8.90 8.88 -5.13
C PRO A 74 -7.51 8.28 -5.34
N ARG A 75 -7.00 8.35 -6.56
CA ARG A 75 -5.65 7.94 -6.91
C ARG A 75 -4.96 9.10 -7.66
N PRO A 76 -3.85 9.66 -7.13
CA PRO A 76 -3.19 9.30 -5.87
C PRO A 76 -4.03 9.63 -4.62
N GLN A 77 -4.00 8.73 -3.64
CA GLN A 77 -4.63 8.85 -2.33
C GLN A 77 -3.70 9.61 -1.39
N PRO A 78 -4.13 10.75 -0.82
CA PRO A 78 -3.33 11.45 0.18
C PRO A 78 -3.26 10.63 1.48
N VAL A 79 -2.06 10.55 2.05
CA VAL A 79 -1.81 9.94 3.36
C VAL A 79 -1.34 11.04 4.31
N PRO A 80 -1.92 11.16 5.53
CA PRO A 80 -1.40 12.06 6.55
C PRO A 80 0.05 11.71 6.89
N LEU A 81 0.95 12.69 6.81
CA LEU A 81 2.36 12.53 7.13
C LEU A 81 2.68 13.16 8.48
N GLU A 82 3.49 12.47 9.29
CA GLU A 82 4.05 13.03 10.52
C GLU A 82 5.10 14.11 10.19
N PRO A 83 5.35 15.08 11.10
CA PRO A 83 6.37 16.10 10.89
C PRO A 83 7.74 15.52 10.49
N GLY A 84 8.32 16.04 9.40
CA GLY A 84 9.60 15.58 8.87
C GLY A 84 9.53 14.36 7.94
N GLN A 85 8.36 13.76 7.74
CA GLN A 85 8.17 12.71 6.72
C GLN A 85 7.95 13.33 5.34
N VAL A 86 8.67 12.79 4.36
CA VAL A 86 8.56 13.19 2.94
C VAL A 86 7.76 12.19 2.10
N ALA A 87 7.46 11.02 2.67
CA ALA A 87 6.68 9.96 2.03
C ALA A 87 5.99 9.10 3.10
N PRO A 88 4.88 8.40 2.76
CA PRO A 88 4.22 7.48 3.67
C PRO A 88 5.14 6.33 4.09
N ARG A 89 4.95 5.84 5.32
CA ARG A 89 5.51 4.57 5.78
C ARG A 89 4.48 3.46 5.63
N PHE A 90 4.94 2.24 5.42
CA PHE A 90 4.10 1.08 5.18
C PHE A 90 4.39 -0.03 6.18
N VAL A 91 3.38 -0.84 6.45
CA VAL A 91 3.48 -2.16 7.09
C VAL A 91 2.68 -3.15 6.26
N LEU A 92 3.27 -4.28 5.91
CA LEU A 92 2.67 -5.26 5.01
C LEU A 92 2.30 -6.53 5.76
N ASP A 93 1.17 -7.12 5.41
CA ASP A 93 0.81 -8.45 5.90
C ASP A 93 1.81 -9.53 5.41
N VAL A 94 1.87 -10.63 6.14
CA VAL A 94 2.80 -11.76 5.97
C VAL A 94 2.81 -12.36 4.55
N HIS A 95 1.75 -12.22 3.76
CA HIS A 95 1.65 -12.74 2.39
C HIS A 95 2.28 -11.82 1.33
N LEU A 96 2.71 -10.62 1.71
CA LEU A 96 3.20 -9.58 0.80
C LEU A 96 4.73 -9.41 0.85
N GLY A 97 5.48 -10.43 1.26
CA GLY A 97 6.94 -10.35 1.42
C GLY A 97 7.71 -9.96 0.14
N THR A 98 7.30 -10.42 -1.04
CA THR A 98 7.95 -9.99 -2.31
C THR A 98 7.68 -8.52 -2.61
N LEU A 99 6.47 -8.03 -2.32
CA LEU A 99 6.12 -6.62 -2.45
C LEU A 99 6.96 -5.79 -1.45
N ALA A 100 7.09 -6.23 -0.19
CA ALA A 100 7.92 -5.56 0.82
C ALA A 100 9.35 -5.33 0.33
N ARG A 101 9.98 -6.38 -0.21
CA ARG A 101 11.36 -6.30 -0.75
C ARG A 101 11.47 -5.29 -1.89
N ARG A 102 10.47 -5.21 -2.76
CA ARG A 102 10.45 -4.27 -3.90
C ARG A 102 10.19 -2.84 -3.45
N MET A 103 9.29 -2.62 -2.49
CA MET A 103 9.07 -1.29 -1.92
C MET A 103 10.33 -0.76 -1.23
N ARG A 104 11.03 -1.61 -0.47
CA ARG A 104 12.32 -1.29 0.14
C ARG A 104 13.40 -0.97 -0.89
N LEU A 105 13.45 -1.71 -2.01
CA LEU A 105 14.35 -1.42 -3.13
C LEU A 105 14.15 0.02 -3.65
N LEU A 106 12.90 0.49 -3.70
CA LEU A 106 12.54 1.85 -4.12
C LEU A 106 12.75 2.92 -3.02
N GLY A 107 13.27 2.53 -1.85
CA GLY A 107 13.52 3.44 -0.73
C GLY A 107 12.32 3.74 0.14
N LEU A 108 11.23 3.00 -0.01
CA LEU A 108 10.04 3.17 0.82
C LEU A 108 10.25 2.47 2.17
N ASP A 109 10.02 3.20 3.26
CA ASP A 109 10.05 2.65 4.62
C ASP A 109 8.89 1.64 4.78
N THR A 110 9.23 0.36 4.79
CA THR A 110 8.29 -0.75 4.67
C THR A 110 8.59 -1.82 5.73
N ALA A 111 7.83 -1.80 6.82
CA ALA A 111 7.86 -2.84 7.83
C ALA A 111 7.23 -4.13 7.28
N TYR A 112 7.84 -5.27 7.60
CA TYR A 112 7.36 -6.60 7.24
C TYR A 112 8.06 -7.63 8.13
N HIS A 113 7.27 -8.50 8.74
CA HIS A 113 7.68 -9.59 9.60
C HIS A 113 6.95 -10.85 9.14
N ASN A 114 7.64 -11.98 9.08
CA ASN A 114 7.10 -13.24 8.55
C ASN A 114 6.23 -14.01 9.55
N ASP A 115 6.16 -13.55 10.80
CA ASP A 115 5.56 -14.24 11.94
C ASP A 115 4.61 -13.35 12.77
N MET A 116 4.26 -12.17 12.27
CA MET A 116 3.29 -11.30 12.93
C MET A 116 1.85 -11.74 12.69
N ASP A 117 1.04 -11.66 13.75
CA ASP A 117 -0.41 -11.85 13.65
C ASP A 117 -1.14 -10.55 13.29
N ASP A 118 -2.38 -10.68 12.85
CA ASP A 118 -3.21 -9.54 12.45
C ASP A 118 -3.39 -8.48 13.55
N PRO A 119 -3.65 -8.82 14.84
CA PRO A 119 -3.66 -7.83 15.91
C PRO A 119 -2.36 -7.02 16.00
N ALA A 120 -1.20 -7.68 15.97
CA ALA A 120 0.09 -7.00 16.05
C ALA A 120 0.32 -6.08 14.84
N LEU A 121 -0.08 -6.48 13.63
CA LEU A 121 0.00 -5.63 12.44
C LEU A 121 -0.79 -4.33 12.61
N VAL A 122 -2.01 -4.40 13.17
CA VAL A 122 -2.83 -3.21 13.43
C VAL A 122 -2.23 -2.33 14.52
N VAL A 123 -1.72 -2.92 15.61
CA VAL A 123 -1.04 -2.18 16.67
C VAL A 123 0.15 -1.41 16.11
N GLN A 124 1.04 -2.10 15.38
CA GLN A 124 2.21 -1.46 14.77
C GLN A 124 1.81 -0.38 13.75
N ALA A 125 0.80 -0.65 12.90
CA ALA A 125 0.28 0.33 11.96
C ALA A 125 -0.12 1.63 12.67
N ASN A 126 -0.85 1.51 13.78
CA ASN A 126 -1.35 2.65 14.54
C ASN A 126 -0.25 3.40 15.28
N GLU A 127 0.59 2.68 16.03
CA GLU A 127 1.65 3.26 16.86
C GLU A 127 2.70 3.97 16.00
N GLU A 128 3.08 3.35 14.88
CA GLU A 128 4.08 3.90 13.98
C GLU A 128 3.47 4.72 12.84
N ARG A 129 2.15 4.99 12.83
CA ARG A 129 1.47 5.71 11.73
C ARG A 129 1.88 5.18 10.35
N ARG A 130 1.82 3.86 10.17
CA ARG A 130 2.13 3.16 8.91
C ARG A 130 0.85 2.76 8.19
N VAL A 131 0.80 2.97 6.88
CA VAL A 131 -0.27 2.45 6.02
C VAL A 131 -0.18 0.92 6.03
N LEU A 132 -1.23 0.25 6.52
CA LEU A 132 -1.31 -1.21 6.47
C LEU A 132 -1.71 -1.66 5.08
N LEU A 133 -0.87 -2.45 4.42
CA LEU A 133 -1.12 -3.06 3.12
C LEU A 133 -1.44 -4.54 3.29
N THR A 134 -2.55 -4.99 2.71
CA THR A 134 -2.98 -6.39 2.81
C THR A 134 -3.83 -6.81 1.61
N GLN A 135 -3.94 -8.12 1.37
CA GLN A 135 -4.98 -8.70 0.50
C GLN A 135 -6.11 -9.36 1.28
N ASP A 136 -6.11 -9.24 2.62
CA ASP A 136 -7.21 -9.67 3.46
C ASP A 136 -8.19 -8.52 3.73
N ARG A 137 -9.45 -8.76 3.37
CA ARG A 137 -10.56 -7.84 3.62
C ARG A 137 -10.93 -7.79 5.10
N GLY A 138 -10.72 -8.89 5.83
CA GLY A 138 -11.00 -8.99 7.26
C GLY A 138 -10.14 -8.02 8.06
N LEU A 139 -8.83 -8.00 7.78
CA LEU A 139 -7.88 -7.08 8.37
C LEU A 139 -8.26 -5.60 8.16
N LEU A 140 -8.76 -5.23 6.97
CA LEU A 140 -9.20 -3.87 6.65
C LEU A 140 -10.52 -3.45 7.34
N ARG A 141 -11.31 -4.38 7.84
CA ARG A 141 -12.57 -4.10 8.56
C ARG A 141 -12.37 -3.89 10.07
N ARG A 142 -11.11 -3.93 10.55
CA ARG A 142 -10.81 -3.71 11.96
C ARG A 142 -10.95 -2.23 12.30
N ARG A 143 -11.92 -1.90 13.15
CA ARG A 143 -12.24 -0.53 13.58
C ARG A 143 -11.06 0.26 14.17
N ALA A 144 -10.09 -0.43 14.76
CA ALA A 144 -8.92 0.20 15.36
C ALA A 144 -7.89 0.68 14.32
N LEU A 145 -7.97 0.23 13.06
CA LEU A 145 -6.98 0.56 12.04
C LEU A 145 -7.08 2.02 11.62
N TRP A 146 -6.01 2.79 11.81
CA TRP A 146 -5.96 4.21 11.47
C TRP A 146 -5.94 4.46 9.95
N PHE A 147 -5.21 3.63 9.20
CA PHE A 147 -5.08 3.73 7.74
C PHE A 147 -4.72 2.36 7.15
N GLY A 148 -5.52 1.91 6.17
CA GLY A 148 -5.32 0.62 5.50
C GLY A 148 -5.59 0.70 4.01
N ALA A 149 -5.03 -0.23 3.25
CA ALA A 149 -5.24 -0.34 1.82
C ALA A 149 -5.17 -1.79 1.35
N TYR A 150 -6.16 -2.17 0.55
CA TYR A 150 -6.17 -3.42 -0.18
C TYR A 150 -5.18 -3.34 -1.35
N VAL A 151 -4.29 -4.33 -1.46
CA VAL A 151 -3.36 -4.45 -2.58
C VAL A 151 -3.99 -5.28 -3.69
N ARG A 152 -4.17 -4.68 -4.87
CA ARG A 152 -4.74 -5.34 -6.04
C ARG A 152 -3.66 -6.10 -6.83
N GLY A 153 -4.10 -7.12 -7.57
CA GLY A 153 -3.23 -7.95 -8.41
C GLY A 153 -2.76 -9.24 -7.72
N SER A 154 -2.45 -10.25 -8.53
CA SER A 154 -1.99 -11.56 -8.07
C SER A 154 -0.48 -11.74 -8.21
N ARG A 155 0.17 -10.96 -9.08
CA ARG A 155 1.62 -11.00 -9.28
C ARG A 155 2.29 -9.84 -8.54
N PRO A 156 3.55 -10.01 -8.08
CA PRO A 156 4.29 -8.94 -7.44
C PRO A 156 4.44 -7.67 -8.28
N ASP A 157 4.47 -7.77 -9.61
CA ASP A 157 4.55 -6.60 -10.50
C ASP A 157 3.24 -5.81 -10.48
N ASP A 158 2.10 -6.50 -10.46
CA ASP A 158 0.78 -5.89 -10.41
C ASP A 158 0.54 -5.24 -9.04
N GLN A 159 0.93 -5.92 -7.97
CA GLN A 159 0.85 -5.42 -6.61
C GLN A 159 1.68 -4.15 -6.42
N LEU A 160 2.91 -4.13 -6.94
CA LEU A 160 3.76 -2.94 -6.88
C LEU A 160 3.15 -1.78 -7.68
N ARG A 161 2.66 -2.07 -8.90
CA ARG A 161 1.97 -1.06 -9.70
C ARG A 161 0.76 -0.49 -8.96
N ASP A 162 -0.06 -1.33 -8.34
CA ASP A 162 -1.25 -0.89 -7.62
C ASP A 162 -0.89 0.07 -6.47
N VAL A 163 0.14 -0.23 -5.69
CA VAL A 163 0.59 0.62 -4.57
C VAL A 163 1.17 1.95 -5.08
N LEU A 164 2.00 1.92 -6.13
CA LEU A 164 2.59 3.14 -6.70
C LEU A 164 1.56 4.05 -7.37
N ASP A 165 0.59 3.48 -8.06
CA ASP A 165 -0.55 4.20 -8.63
C ASP A 165 -1.44 4.81 -7.53
N ARG A 166 -1.71 4.02 -6.47
CA ARG A 166 -2.54 4.46 -5.35
C ARG A 166 -1.89 5.59 -4.56
N PHE A 167 -0.60 5.55 -4.26
CA PHE A 167 0.01 6.51 -3.32
C PHE A 167 0.98 7.49 -3.95
N ALA A 168 1.49 7.21 -5.15
CA ALA A 168 2.52 7.98 -5.84
C ALA A 168 3.62 8.54 -4.90
N PRO A 169 4.24 7.69 -4.04
CA PRO A 169 5.16 8.18 -3.01
C PRO A 169 6.47 8.66 -3.65
N VAL A 170 7.16 9.60 -3.00
CA VAL A 170 8.52 9.99 -3.40
C VAL A 170 9.45 8.79 -3.26
N LEU A 171 10.05 8.36 -4.37
CA LEU A 171 10.98 7.24 -4.39
C LEU A 171 12.41 7.70 -4.09
N ARG A 172 13.15 6.90 -3.32
CA ARG A 172 14.58 7.08 -3.04
C ARG A 172 15.30 5.73 -3.20
N PRO A 173 15.39 5.18 -4.41
CA PRO A 173 15.91 3.84 -4.62
C PRO A 173 17.28 3.64 -3.98
N TRP A 174 17.56 2.41 -3.54
CA TRP A 174 18.86 2.03 -2.97
C TRP A 174 19.23 2.76 -1.66
N THR A 175 18.25 3.24 -0.90
CA THR A 175 18.48 3.83 0.44
C THR A 175 18.05 2.93 1.60
N ARG A 176 17.38 1.82 1.32
CA ARG A 176 16.87 0.87 2.31
C ARG A 176 17.29 -0.56 1.99
N CYS A 177 17.59 -1.32 3.03
CA CYS A 177 17.88 -2.75 2.95
C CYS A 177 16.62 -3.51 2.54
N THR A 178 16.71 -4.28 1.46
CA THR A 178 15.57 -5.10 1.01
C THR A 178 15.23 -6.23 1.97
N ALA A 179 16.20 -6.69 2.78
CA ALA A 179 16.00 -7.75 3.77
C ALA A 179 15.34 -7.25 5.06
N CYS A 180 15.87 -6.18 5.68
CA CYS A 180 15.43 -5.73 7.01
C CYS A 180 14.83 -4.32 7.09
N ASN A 181 14.76 -3.55 5.98
CA ASN A 181 14.30 -2.14 5.96
C ASN A 181 15.27 -1.11 6.58
N GLY A 182 16.41 -1.53 7.12
CA GLY A 182 17.45 -0.65 7.64
C GLY A 182 18.03 0.31 6.60
N GLU A 183 18.59 1.43 7.02
CA GLU A 183 19.20 2.40 6.10
C GLU A 183 20.50 1.84 5.49
N LEU A 184 20.68 2.12 4.20
CA LEU A 184 21.92 1.82 3.51
C LEU A 184 22.87 2.99 3.65
N VAL A 185 24.06 2.73 4.21
CA VAL A 185 25.15 3.69 4.26
C VAL A 185 26.10 3.45 3.10
N PRO A 186 26.62 4.50 2.45
CA PRO A 186 27.68 4.37 1.47
C PRO A 186 28.89 3.67 2.10
N VAL A 187 29.52 2.76 1.36
CA VAL A 187 30.77 2.10 1.77
C VAL A 187 31.76 2.11 0.64
N ASP A 188 33.04 2.26 0.99
CA ASP A 188 34.11 2.30 0.00
C ASP A 188 34.32 0.93 -0.64
N LYS A 189 34.64 0.94 -1.94
CA LYS A 189 34.90 -0.29 -2.72
C LYS A 189 35.99 -1.14 -2.08
N GLN A 190 37.03 -0.50 -1.53
CA GLN A 190 38.16 -1.17 -0.88
C GLN A 190 37.77 -1.94 0.40
N GLU A 191 36.75 -1.48 1.12
CA GLU A 191 36.31 -2.15 2.36
C GLU A 191 35.57 -3.45 2.10
N ILE A 192 34.94 -3.59 0.93
CA ILE A 192 34.12 -4.76 0.57
C ILE A 192 34.85 -5.73 -0.37
N GLU A 193 36.01 -5.37 -0.92
CA GLU A 193 36.80 -6.23 -1.82
C GLU A 193 37.14 -7.60 -1.23
N ARG A 194 37.22 -7.68 0.11
CA ARG A 194 37.47 -8.91 0.87
C ARG A 194 36.24 -9.81 0.97
N ASP A 195 35.05 -9.23 0.94
CA ASP A 195 33.76 -9.93 0.99
C ASP A 195 33.28 -10.36 -0.41
N LEU A 196 33.89 -9.82 -1.47
CA LEU A 196 33.57 -10.14 -2.86
C LEU A 196 34.35 -11.37 -3.34
N GLU A 197 33.61 -12.39 -3.81
CA GLU A 197 34.19 -13.55 -4.49
C GLU A 197 35.07 -13.14 -5.68
N ALA A 198 36.12 -13.91 -5.95
CA ALA A 198 37.22 -13.48 -6.82
C ALA A 198 36.84 -13.12 -8.28
N GLY A 199 35.70 -13.59 -8.78
CA GLY A 199 35.17 -13.27 -10.12
C GLY A 199 34.45 -11.91 -10.23
N THR A 200 34.18 -11.26 -9.10
CA THR A 200 33.27 -10.10 -8.98
C THR A 200 34.06 -8.78 -8.90
N ARG A 201 35.28 -8.71 -9.44
CA ARG A 201 36.19 -7.57 -9.19
C ARG A 201 36.29 -6.51 -10.28
N ARG A 202 35.71 -6.72 -11.47
CA ARG A 202 36.08 -5.90 -12.64
C ARG A 202 35.17 -4.69 -12.97
N SER A 203 33.96 -4.58 -12.42
CA SER A 203 33.14 -3.36 -12.53
C SER A 203 31.89 -3.44 -11.66
N TYR A 204 31.96 -2.99 -10.41
CA TYR A 204 30.78 -2.94 -9.54
C TYR A 204 30.68 -1.57 -8.88
N ASP A 205 29.47 -1.00 -8.87
CA ASP A 205 29.14 0.19 -8.09
C ASP A 205 28.43 -0.23 -6.82
N VAL A 206 28.88 0.27 -5.68
CA VAL A 206 28.33 -0.14 -4.39
C VAL A 206 27.13 0.74 -4.07
N TYR A 207 25.99 0.11 -3.81
CA TYR A 207 24.79 0.82 -3.38
C TYR A 207 24.85 1.17 -1.89
N GLY A 208 25.45 0.29 -1.09
CA GLY A 208 25.73 0.56 0.33
C GLY A 208 25.75 -0.71 1.18
N ARG A 209 26.05 -0.55 2.46
CA ARG A 209 25.93 -1.57 3.50
C ARG A 209 24.76 -1.19 4.42
N CYS A 210 23.95 -2.17 4.80
CA CYS A 210 22.91 -1.91 5.79
C CYS A 210 23.53 -1.65 7.17
N ALA A 211 23.12 -0.55 7.81
CA ALA A 211 23.57 -0.21 9.16
C ALA A 211 23.09 -1.23 10.22
N ASP A 212 21.98 -1.92 9.99
CA ASP A 212 21.36 -2.80 10.98
C ASP A 212 21.83 -4.25 10.85
N CYS A 213 21.76 -4.83 9.64
CA CYS A 213 22.09 -6.25 9.41
C CYS A 213 23.45 -6.47 8.74
N GLY A 214 24.16 -5.39 8.35
CA GLY A 214 25.47 -5.48 7.69
C GLY A 214 25.43 -5.97 6.24
N GLN A 215 24.25 -6.29 5.68
CA GLN A 215 24.15 -6.78 4.31
C GLN A 215 24.64 -5.72 3.30
N VAL A 216 25.56 -6.12 2.42
CA VAL A 216 26.12 -5.27 1.37
C VAL A 216 25.30 -5.42 0.09
N TYR A 217 25.04 -4.31 -0.59
CA TYR A 217 24.36 -4.25 -1.89
C TYR A 217 25.27 -3.59 -2.92
N TRP A 218 25.43 -4.23 -4.06
CA TRP A 218 26.27 -3.72 -5.13
C TRP A 218 25.70 -4.07 -6.52
N ARG A 219 26.00 -3.24 -7.50
CA ARG A 219 25.53 -3.34 -8.88
C ARG A 219 26.33 -4.39 -9.62
N GLY A 220 25.74 -5.58 -9.75
CA GLY A 220 26.35 -6.72 -10.43
C GLY A 220 26.28 -6.70 -11.95
N ALA A 221 27.08 -7.57 -12.60
CA ALA A 221 26.98 -7.83 -14.04
C ALA A 221 25.57 -8.29 -14.49
N HIS A 222 24.77 -8.82 -13.54
CA HIS A 222 23.37 -9.24 -13.73
C HIS A 222 22.34 -8.31 -13.04
N GLY A 223 22.72 -7.08 -12.66
CA GLY A 223 21.87 -6.13 -11.94
C GLY A 223 20.68 -5.56 -12.75
N GLY A 224 20.59 -5.86 -14.05
CA GLY A 224 19.62 -5.23 -14.96
C GLY A 224 18.15 -5.42 -14.58
N HIS A 225 17.79 -6.49 -13.88
CA HIS A 225 16.40 -6.71 -13.46
C HIS A 225 15.95 -5.72 -12.36
N LEU A 226 16.80 -5.45 -11.36
CA LEU A 226 16.45 -4.52 -10.28
C LEU A 226 16.40 -3.08 -10.80
N GLU A 227 17.33 -2.72 -11.67
CA GLU A 227 17.33 -1.43 -12.38
C GLU A 227 16.07 -1.23 -13.21
N LYS A 228 15.60 -2.28 -13.89
CA LYS A 228 14.35 -2.23 -14.64
C LYS A 228 13.15 -1.95 -13.72
N ILE A 229 13.07 -2.62 -12.56
CA ILE A 229 12.02 -2.35 -11.56
C ILE A 229 12.07 -0.89 -11.11
N VAL A 230 13.25 -0.36 -10.78
CA VAL A 230 13.43 1.03 -10.37
C VAL A 230 12.98 1.98 -11.47
N HIS A 231 13.41 1.77 -12.71
CA HIS A 231 13.07 2.62 -13.84
C HIS A 231 11.57 2.62 -14.15
N GLU A 232 10.93 1.46 -14.15
CA GLU A 232 9.47 1.32 -14.34
C GLU A 232 8.70 2.02 -13.23
N ALA A 233 9.12 1.84 -11.97
CA ALA A 233 8.49 2.48 -10.81
C ALA A 233 8.60 4.00 -10.84
N THR A 234 9.78 4.55 -11.16
CA THR A 234 9.98 6.00 -11.28
C THR A 234 9.08 6.61 -12.33
N ARG A 235 9.04 6.02 -13.54
CA ARG A 235 8.15 6.48 -14.61
C ARG A 235 6.67 6.45 -14.21
N GLN A 236 6.27 5.43 -13.45
CA GLN A 236 4.89 5.29 -13.00
C GLN A 236 4.51 6.39 -12.00
N VAL A 237 5.35 6.66 -11.00
CA VAL A 237 5.10 7.71 -10.01
C VAL A 237 5.11 9.10 -10.66
N GLU A 238 6.03 9.35 -11.60
CA GLU A 238 6.05 10.58 -12.39
C GLU A 238 4.75 10.79 -13.17
N ALA A 239 4.26 9.75 -13.86
CA ALA A 239 2.99 9.82 -14.58
C ALA A 239 1.79 10.08 -13.66
N ALA A 240 1.76 9.45 -12.48
CA ALA A 240 0.70 9.68 -11.48
C ALA A 240 0.77 11.08 -10.85
N GLY A 241 1.97 11.66 -10.72
CA GLY A 241 2.18 13.03 -10.20
C GLY A 241 1.87 14.14 -11.20
N VAL A 242 2.01 13.88 -12.51
CA VAL A 242 1.73 14.84 -13.60
C VAL A 242 0.24 14.92 -13.94
N ALA A 243 -0.57 13.91 -13.61
CA ALA A 243 -2.02 13.90 -13.83
C ALA A 243 -2.82 14.82 -12.88
N LYS A 244 -2.18 15.84 -12.30
CA LYS A 244 -2.70 16.72 -11.25
C LYS A 244 -3.01 18.13 -11.75
#